data_AF-A0A1I3G2L3-F1
#
_entry.id   AF-A0A1I3G2L3-F1
#
_cell.length_a   1.000
_cell.length_b   1.000
_cell.length_c   1.000
_cell.angle_alpha   90.00
_cell.angle_beta   90.00
_cell.angle_gamma   90.00
#
_symmetry.space_group_name_H-M   'P 1'
#
loop_
_entity.id
_entity.type
_entity.pdbx_description
1 polymer ?
#
loop_
_entity_poly.entity_id
_entity_poly.type
_entity_poly.pdbx_seq_one_letter_code
_entity_poly.pdbx_strand_id
1 'polypeptide(L)'
;MPAAADGGARPIHVLSDGDRFELRASADRSAYELRTKADFFVAHLLGEDALRFGADYRAVRRQHLAWKPDQALAQLWDDGGYMWFAAQEAE
;
A
#
# COMPACT_ATOMS: atom_id res chain seq x y z
N MET A 1 19.35 -30.60 6.70
CA MET A 1 19.74 -29.29 6.14
C MET A 1 19.85 -29.46 4.63
N PRO A 2 18.97 -28.84 3.85
CA PRO A 2 19.39 -27.60 3.21
C PRO A 2 18.49 -26.41 3.58
N ALA A 3 19.13 -25.28 3.80
CA ALA A 3 18.50 -23.97 3.90
C ALA A 3 17.99 -23.57 2.51
N ALA A 4 16.69 -23.69 2.28
CA ALA A 4 16.00 -22.84 1.32
C ALA A 4 15.45 -21.65 2.12
N ALA A 5 16.33 -20.70 2.44
CA ALA A 5 15.91 -19.33 2.60
C ALA A 5 15.52 -18.83 1.19
N ASP A 6 14.45 -19.39 0.63
CA ASP A 6 13.67 -18.69 -0.36
C ASP A 6 12.92 -17.64 0.46
N GLY A 7 13.62 -16.54 0.77
CA GLY A 7 12.97 -15.26 0.97
C GLY A 7 12.37 -14.86 -0.38
N GLY A 8 11.44 -15.67 -0.90
CA GLY A 8 10.74 -15.43 -2.12
C GLY A 8 10.07 -14.10 -1.93
N ALA A 9 10.56 -13.09 -2.63
CA ALA A 9 9.94 -11.78 -2.70
C ALA A 9 8.48 -12.03 -3.09
N ARG A 10 7.58 -12.05 -2.10
CA ARG A 10 6.21 -12.48 -2.30
C ARG A 10 5.63 -11.54 -3.34
N PRO A 11 5.11 -12.04 -4.47
CA PRO A 11 4.69 -11.18 -5.56
C PRO A 11 3.66 -10.18 -5.06
N ILE A 12 4.03 -8.90 -5.09
CA ILE A 12 3.13 -7.81 -4.80
C ILE A 12 2.33 -7.53 -6.07
N HIS A 13 1.00 -7.55 -5.97
CA HIS A 13 0.09 -7.29 -7.07
C HIS A 13 -0.67 -5.99 -6.83
N VAL A 14 -1.07 -5.32 -7.92
CA VAL A 14 -1.86 -4.09 -7.83
C VAL A 14 -3.25 -4.44 -7.30
N LEU A 15 -3.57 -3.91 -6.11
CA LEU A 15 -4.88 -4.05 -5.47
C LEU A 15 -5.84 -2.95 -5.91
N SER A 16 -5.32 -1.75 -6.11
CA SER A 16 -6.08 -0.63 -6.66
C SER A 16 -5.17 0.25 -7.48
N ASP A 17 -5.53 0.41 -8.75
CA ASP A 17 -4.89 1.34 -9.64
C ASP A 17 -5.74 2.61 -9.71
N GLY A 18 -5.14 3.72 -9.32
CA GLY A 18 -5.65 5.07 -9.51
C GLY A 18 -4.77 5.85 -10.47
N ASP A 19 -5.28 7.00 -10.90
CA ASP A 19 -4.57 7.88 -11.83
C ASP A 19 -3.33 8.53 -11.18
N ARG A 20 -3.44 8.90 -9.90
CA ARG A 20 -2.38 9.52 -9.09
C ARG A 20 -1.78 8.57 -8.05
N PHE A 21 -2.57 7.65 -7.53
CA PHE A 21 -2.12 6.71 -6.50
C PHE A 21 -2.29 5.27 -6.98
N GLU A 22 -1.33 4.42 -6.67
CA GLU A 22 -1.45 2.98 -6.89
C GLU A 22 -1.19 2.27 -5.56
N LEU A 23 -2.08 1.34 -5.23
CA LEU A 23 -1.95 0.49 -4.08
C LEU A 23 -1.66 -0.93 -4.54
N ARG A 24 -0.58 -1.48 -4.02
CA ARG A 24 -0.17 -2.84 -4.27
C ARG A 24 -0.13 -3.60 -2.95
N ALA A 25 -0.42 -4.89 -2.99
CA ALA A 25 -0.44 -5.74 -1.81
C ALA A 25 0.12 -7.12 -2.12
N SER A 26 0.67 -7.77 -1.11
CA SER A 26 1.01 -9.20 -1.20
C SER A 26 -0.27 -10.05 -1.17
N ALA A 27 -0.22 -11.24 -1.75
CA ALA A 27 -1.32 -12.22 -1.71
C ALA A 27 -1.82 -12.51 -0.28
N ASP A 28 -0.89 -12.55 0.67
CA ASP A 28 -1.14 -12.82 2.10
C ASP A 28 -1.50 -11.56 2.90
N ARG A 29 -1.53 -10.37 2.26
CA ARG A 29 -1.75 -9.06 2.91
C ARG A 29 -0.78 -8.72 4.05
N SER A 30 0.37 -9.39 4.15
CA SER A 30 1.45 -9.04 5.09
C SER A 30 2.30 -7.86 4.66
N ALA A 31 2.13 -7.39 3.42
CA ALA A 31 2.86 -6.26 2.86
C ALA A 31 1.93 -5.44 1.96
N TYR A 32 2.03 -4.12 2.08
CA TYR A 32 1.35 -3.15 1.23
C TYR A 32 2.35 -2.11 0.74
N GLU A 33 2.18 -1.69 -0.51
CA GLU A 33 2.93 -0.60 -1.12
C GLU A 33 1.95 0.43 -1.63
N LEU A 34 1.94 1.61 -0.99
CA LEU A 34 1.17 2.74 -1.46
C LEU A 34 2.12 3.69 -2.18
N ARG A 35 1.97 3.81 -3.51
CA ARG A 35 2.81 4.70 -4.32
C ARG A 35 2.04 5.90 -4.85
N THR A 36 2.73 7.03 -4.92
CA THR A 36 2.30 8.23 -5.63
C THR A 36 2.95 8.23 -7.02
N LYS A 37 2.14 8.26 -8.08
CA LYS A 37 2.63 8.32 -9.46
C LYS A 37 3.11 9.73 -9.83
N ALA A 38 2.61 10.75 -9.15
CA ALA A 38 2.97 12.14 -9.38
C ALA A 38 4.37 12.47 -8.85
N ASP A 39 4.70 12.00 -7.64
CA ASP A 39 5.92 12.38 -6.92
C ASP A 39 6.91 11.21 -6.74
N PHE A 40 6.58 10.03 -7.27
CA PHE A 40 7.41 8.81 -7.18
C PHE A 40 7.78 8.40 -5.74
N PHE A 41 6.90 8.69 -4.79
CA PHE A 41 7.05 8.21 -3.42
C PHE A 41 6.33 6.89 -3.23
N VAL A 42 6.96 5.94 -2.53
CA VAL A 42 6.35 4.68 -2.13
C VAL A 42 6.43 4.50 -0.62
N ALA A 43 5.28 4.30 0.02
CA ALA A 43 5.19 3.86 1.40
C ALA A 43 5.17 2.33 1.44
N HIS A 44 6.27 1.75 1.93
CA HIS A 44 6.37 0.32 2.19
C HIS A 44 5.88 0.02 3.60
N LEU A 45 4.79 -0.73 3.67
CA LEU A 45 4.14 -1.11 4.92
C LEU A 45 4.25 -2.62 5.07
N LEU A 46 4.82 -3.07 6.18
CA LEU A 46 5.13 -4.49 6.43
C LEU A 46 4.62 -4.89 7.81
N GLY A 47 4.27 -6.16 7.98
CA GLY A 47 3.91 -6.71 9.29
C GLY A 47 2.69 -6.02 9.92
N GLU A 48 2.86 -5.40 11.08
CA GLU A 48 1.78 -4.73 11.82
C GLU A 48 1.24 -3.50 11.08
N ASP A 49 2.11 -2.71 10.44
CA ASP A 49 1.71 -1.53 9.66
C ASP A 49 0.86 -1.93 8.45
N ALA A 50 1.21 -3.05 7.81
CA ALA A 50 0.42 -3.63 6.71
C ALA A 50 -0.98 -4.06 7.17
N LEU A 51 -1.08 -4.69 8.34
CA LEU A 51 -2.38 -5.11 8.91
C LEU A 51 -3.25 -3.90 9.24
N ARG A 52 -2.65 -2.86 9.84
CA ARG A 52 -3.33 -1.60 10.17
C ARG A 52 -3.81 -0.89 8.90
N PHE A 53 -2.94 -0.71 7.91
CA PHE A 53 -3.29 -0.11 6.63
C PHE A 53 -4.42 -0.85 5.92
N GLY A 54 -4.35 -2.18 5.87
CA GLY A 54 -5.41 -2.99 5.27
C GLY A 54 -6.75 -2.85 5.99
N ALA A 55 -6.77 -2.62 7.30
CA ALA A 55 -7.98 -2.33 8.06
C ALA A 55 -8.52 -0.92 7.75
N ASP A 56 -7.66 0.11 7.78
CA ASP A 56 -8.00 1.49 7.45
C ASP A 56 -8.56 1.61 6.03
N TYR A 57 -7.87 1.03 5.03
CA TYR A 57 -8.32 1.06 3.63
C TYR A 57 -9.70 0.43 3.47
N ARG A 58 -9.96 -0.71 4.12
CA ARG A 58 -11.30 -1.33 4.11
C ARG A 58 -12.34 -0.46 4.83
N ALA A 59 -11.97 0.24 5.89
CA ALA A 59 -12.86 1.16 6.59
C ALA A 59 -13.21 2.38 5.71
N VAL A 60 -12.21 3.02 5.10
CA VAL A 60 -12.40 4.15 4.17
C VAL A 60 -13.27 3.73 2.98
N ARG A 61 -13.00 2.58 2.37
CA ARG A 61 -13.80 2.06 1.24
C ARG A 61 -15.26 1.77 1.63
N ARG A 62 -15.52 1.33 2.87
CA ARG A 62 -16.90 1.09 3.35
C ARG A 62 -17.61 2.38 3.72
N GLN A 63 -16.91 3.35 4.31
CA GLN A 63 -17.47 4.65 4.66
C GLN A 63 -17.75 5.50 3.42
N HIS A 64 -16.92 5.36 2.39
CA HIS A 64 -16.98 6.15 1.17
C HIS A 64 -17.07 5.26 -0.07
N LEU A 65 -18.18 4.51 -0.21
CA LEU A 65 -18.41 3.58 -1.33
C LEU A 65 -18.38 4.25 -2.71
N ALA A 66 -18.70 5.55 -2.78
CA ALA A 66 -18.71 6.31 -4.03
C ALA A 66 -17.34 6.89 -4.42
N TRP A 67 -16.33 6.77 -3.55
CA TRP A 67 -15.02 7.35 -3.82
C TRP A 67 -14.21 6.51 -4.79
N LYS A 68 -13.48 7.21 -5.67
CA LYS A 68 -12.48 6.59 -6.53
C LYS A 68 -11.33 6.04 -5.68
N PRO A 69 -10.60 5.02 -6.17
CA PRO A 69 -9.41 4.51 -5.50
C PRO A 69 -8.44 5.64 -5.14
N ASP A 70 -8.19 6.59 -6.05
CA ASP A 70 -7.35 7.77 -5.77
C ASP A 70 -7.78 8.58 -4.55
N GLN A 71 -9.08 8.81 -4.37
CA GLN A 71 -9.57 9.61 -3.23
C GLN A 71 -9.37 8.87 -1.92
N ALA A 72 -9.69 7.57 -1.89
CA ALA A 72 -9.47 6.73 -0.72
C ALA A 72 -7.98 6.60 -0.37
N LEU A 73 -7.12 6.45 -1.37
CA LEU A 73 -5.67 6.35 -1.18
C LEU A 73 -5.05 7.68 -0.77
N ALA A 74 -5.49 8.80 -1.34
CA ALA A 74 -5.05 10.14 -0.94
C ALA A 74 -5.41 10.45 0.53
N GLN A 75 -6.61 10.05 0.97
CA GLN A 75 -7.01 10.17 2.38
C GLN A 75 -6.06 9.40 3.29
N LEU A 76 -5.73 8.15 2.94
CA LEU A 76 -4.80 7.34 3.75
C LEU A 76 -3.40 7.95 3.73
N TRP A 77 -2.95 8.45 2.58
CA TRP A 77 -1.65 9.07 2.45
C TRP A 77 -1.47 10.27 3.39
N ASP A 78 -2.44 11.19 3.35
CA ASP A 78 -2.41 12.47 4.07
C ASP A 78 -2.84 12.33 5.54
N ASP A 79 -4.07 11.88 5.77
CA ASP A 79 -4.69 11.79 7.10
C ASP A 79 -4.31 10.51 7.85
N GLY A 80 -4.09 9.41 7.12
CA GLY A 80 -3.56 8.18 7.71
C GLY A 80 -2.08 8.28 8.10
N GLY A 81 -1.39 9.34 7.68
CA GLY A 81 0.03 9.57 7.98
C GLY A 81 0.96 8.57 7.31
N TYR A 82 0.50 7.81 6.31
CA TYR A 82 1.33 6.82 5.62
C TYR A 82 2.42 7.49 4.75
N MET A 83 2.29 8.79 4.45
CA MET A 83 3.36 9.60 3.85
C MET A 83 4.65 9.62 4.68
N TRP A 84 4.59 9.40 5.99
CA TRP A 84 5.78 9.36 6.85
C TRP A 84 6.64 8.11 6.62
N PHE A 85 6.02 7.02 6.15
CA PHE A 85 6.72 5.79 5.75
C PHE A 85 7.15 5.82 4.29
N ALA A 86 6.80 6.89 3.57
CA ALA A 86 7.11 7.01 2.17
C ALA A 86 8.59 7.31 1.95
N ALA A 87 9.24 6.47 1.18
CA ALA A 87 10.55 6.73 0.61
C ALA A 87 10.38 7.12 -0.87
N GLN A 88 11.25 8.00 -1.35
CA GLN A 88 11.33 8.26 -2.79
C GLN A 88 11.86 7.00 -3.47
N GLU A 89 11.16 6.48 -4.48
CA GLU A 89 11.69 5.41 -5.32
C GLU A 89 12.94 5.96 -6.02
N ALA A 90 14.10 5.34 -5.78
CA ALA A 90 15.30 5.66 -6.51
C ALA A 90 15.14 5.20 -7.97
N GLU A 91 15.38 6.11 -8.89
CA GLU A 91 15.31 5.93 -10.36
C GLU A 91 16.11 4.73 -10.88
#